data_AF-A0A9P6EVI2-F1
#
_entry.id   AF-A0A9P6EVI2-F1
#
_cell.length_a   1.000
_cell.length_b   1.000
_cell.length_c   1.000
_cell.angle_alpha   90.00
_cell.angle_beta   90.00
_cell.angle_gamma   90.00
#
_symmetry.space_group_name_H-M   'P 1'
#
loop_
_entity.id
_entity.type
_entity.pdbx_description
1 polymer ?
#
loop_
_entity_poly.entity_id
_entity_poly.type
_entity_poly.pdbx_seq_one_letter_code
_entity_poly.pdbx_strand_id
1 'polypeptide(L)'
;MSNKAQQPDQSTNQEDPNWAPTPRAHVQYQRRPSSSSISDSSAPGEEEEEEEEEEDEYEKRIERTGCAVENEALQLCYAEKHDWRACKDAMEAFRDCWKRNGNVQTE
;
A
#
# COMPACT_ATOMS: atom_id res chain seq x y z
N MET A 1 -7.58 -51.96 14.00
CA MET A 1 -8.74 -51.27 13.39
C MET A 1 -8.25 -49.95 12.83
N SER A 2 -8.42 -49.77 11.52
CA SER A 2 -8.22 -48.51 10.80
C SER A 2 -9.19 -47.43 11.24
N ASN A 3 -8.77 -46.17 11.08
CA ASN A 3 -9.49 -45.04 10.43
C ASN A 3 -8.54 -43.83 10.54
N LYS A 4 -7.67 -43.56 9.55
CA LYS A 4 -7.85 -42.82 8.28
C LYS A 4 -8.37 -41.38 8.45
N ALA A 5 -7.41 -40.45 8.34
CA ALA A 5 -7.39 -39.14 7.66
C ALA A 5 -8.51 -38.12 7.91
N GLN A 6 -8.13 -36.87 8.19
CA GLN A 6 -8.01 -35.82 7.16
C GLN A 6 -7.33 -34.57 7.76
N GLN A 7 -6.48 -33.93 6.96
CA GLN A 7 -5.71 -32.71 7.22
C GLN A 7 -6.57 -31.42 7.02
N PRO A 8 -6.02 -30.22 7.27
CA PRO A 8 -6.72 -29.04 7.79
C PRO A 8 -7.18 -28.06 6.71
N ASP A 9 -8.22 -27.31 7.05
CA ASP A 9 -8.71 -26.09 6.38
C ASP A 9 -9.76 -25.56 7.37
N GLN A 10 -9.69 -24.35 7.91
CA GLN A 10 -10.01 -23.13 7.19
C GLN A 10 -9.37 -21.95 7.92
N SER A 11 -8.62 -21.19 7.13
CA SER A 11 -8.40 -19.77 7.32
C SER A 11 -9.71 -19.10 7.77
N THR A 12 -9.80 -18.76 9.05
CA THR A 12 -10.78 -17.77 9.48
C THR A 12 -10.07 -16.44 9.36
N ASN A 13 -10.36 -15.76 8.25
CA ASN A 13 -10.03 -14.35 8.04
C ASN A 13 -10.64 -13.55 9.20
N GLN A 14 -9.86 -13.35 10.24
CA GLN A 14 -10.17 -12.39 11.29
C GLN A 14 -9.56 -11.07 10.83
N GLU A 15 -10.27 -10.41 9.90
CA GLU A 15 -9.92 -9.06 9.49
C GLU A 15 -10.14 -8.14 10.69
N ASP A 16 -9.05 -7.71 11.30
CA ASP A 16 -9.06 -6.72 12.38
C ASP A 16 -9.77 -5.43 11.89
N PRO A 17 -10.90 -5.02 12.50
CA PRO A 17 -11.79 -4.01 11.92
C PRO A 17 -11.35 -2.56 12.15
N ASN A 18 -10.10 -2.30 12.52
CA ASN A 18 -9.65 -0.96 12.89
C ASN A 18 -8.94 -0.18 11.76
N TRP A 19 -9.26 -0.46 10.49
CA TRP A 19 -8.88 0.39 9.37
C TRP A 19 -9.87 1.55 9.14
N ALA A 20 -11.04 1.51 9.80
CA ALA A 20 -12.01 2.59 9.74
C ALA A 20 -11.62 3.72 10.72
N PRO A 21 -11.48 4.99 10.27
CA PRO A 21 -11.28 6.09 11.20
C PRO A 21 -12.51 6.21 12.11
N THR A 22 -12.29 6.14 13.42
CA THR A 22 -13.36 6.32 14.41
C THR A 22 -14.10 7.62 14.13
N PRO A 23 -15.44 7.64 14.07
CA PRO A 23 -16.17 8.87 13.78
C PRO A 23 -16.01 9.84 14.94
N ARG A 24 -15.11 10.80 14.77
CA ARG A 24 -15.07 12.02 15.58
C ARG A 24 -16.35 12.80 15.27
N ALA A 25 -17.28 12.78 16.23
CA ALA A 25 -18.53 13.54 16.32
C ALA A 25 -19.18 13.97 14.99
N HIS A 26 -20.31 13.34 14.65
CA HIS A 26 -21.26 13.64 13.57
C HIS A 26 -21.28 15.11 13.05
N VAL A 27 -20.35 15.46 12.17
CA VAL A 27 -20.55 16.59 11.26
C VAL A 27 -21.50 16.09 10.19
N GLN A 28 -22.71 16.62 10.15
CA GLN A 28 -23.72 16.23 9.16
C GLN A 28 -23.30 16.75 7.78
N TYR A 29 -22.51 15.94 7.06
CA TYR A 29 -22.19 16.17 5.66
C TYR A 29 -23.49 16.12 4.85
N GLN A 30 -23.99 17.28 4.44
CA GLN A 30 -25.05 17.35 3.45
C GLN A 30 -24.49 16.84 2.12
N ARG A 31 -25.15 15.83 1.52
CA ARG A 31 -24.78 15.28 0.21
C ARG A 31 -24.92 16.38 -0.84
N ARG A 32 -23.83 16.67 -1.58
CA ARG A 32 -23.90 17.50 -2.79
C ARG A 32 -24.73 16.74 -3.85
N PRO A 33 -25.73 17.36 -4.50
CA PRO A 33 -26.51 16.67 -5.53
C PRO A 33 -25.64 16.42 -6.76
N SER A 34 -25.59 15.15 -7.18
CA SER A 34 -24.97 14.72 -8.43
C SER A 34 -25.93 15.02 -9.58
N SER A 35 -25.75 16.16 -10.25
CA SER A 35 -26.32 16.39 -11.58
C SER A 35 -25.63 17.58 -12.25
N SER A 36 -24.51 17.32 -12.90
CA SER A 36 -24.17 17.99 -14.15
C SER A 36 -23.39 16.99 -14.97
N SER A 37 -24.07 16.47 -15.97
CA SER A 37 -23.60 15.58 -17.02
C SER A 37 -22.29 16.08 -17.61
N ILE A 38 -21.24 15.28 -17.55
CA ILE A 38 -20.13 15.39 -18.50
C ILE A 38 -20.19 14.11 -19.34
N SER A 39 -20.97 14.21 -20.41
CA SER A 39 -20.74 13.44 -21.61
C SER A 39 -19.61 14.11 -22.37
N ASP A 40 -18.47 13.44 -22.53
CA ASP A 40 -17.69 13.61 -23.74
C ASP A 40 -16.96 12.30 -24.06
N SER A 41 -17.50 11.61 -25.06
CA SER A 41 -16.79 10.58 -25.79
C SER A 41 -15.73 11.25 -26.64
N SER A 42 -14.47 10.83 -26.57
CA SER A 42 -13.53 10.79 -27.72
C SER A 42 -12.21 10.12 -27.34
N ALA A 43 -11.99 8.91 -27.84
CA ALA A 43 -10.71 8.50 -28.42
C ALA A 43 -10.73 8.97 -29.90
N PRO A 44 -9.60 9.18 -30.62
CA PRO A 44 -8.30 8.51 -30.46
C PRO A 44 -7.06 9.42 -30.62
N GLY A 45 -5.88 8.88 -30.29
CA GLY A 45 -4.59 9.47 -30.59
C GLY A 45 -3.49 8.43 -30.36
N GLU A 46 -3.17 7.67 -31.40
CA GLU A 46 -1.95 6.88 -31.46
C GLU A 46 -0.79 7.87 -31.61
N GLU A 47 -0.13 8.17 -30.50
CA GLU A 47 1.22 8.72 -30.47
C GLU A 47 2.12 7.56 -30.03
N GLU A 48 3.18 7.28 -30.80
CA GLU A 48 4.30 6.44 -30.34
C GLU A 48 4.95 7.17 -29.15
N GLU A 49 4.33 7.09 -27.98
CA GLU A 49 5.03 7.22 -26.72
C GLU A 49 5.72 5.88 -26.50
N GLU A 50 7.05 5.91 -26.35
CA GLU A 50 7.79 4.83 -25.74
C GLU A 50 6.96 4.34 -24.55
N GLU A 51 6.66 3.04 -24.49
CA GLU A 51 6.01 2.39 -23.35
C GLU A 51 6.93 2.53 -22.13
N GLU A 52 7.12 3.75 -21.63
CA GLU A 52 7.64 4.03 -20.31
C GLU A 52 6.61 3.46 -19.36
N GLU A 53 6.81 2.20 -18.98
CA GLU A 53 6.09 1.53 -17.90
C GLU A 53 5.87 2.55 -16.78
N GLU A 54 4.60 2.85 -16.49
CA GLU A 54 4.21 3.92 -15.59
C GLU A 54 4.60 3.54 -14.16
N GLU A 55 5.88 3.70 -13.82
CA GLU A 55 6.35 3.50 -12.46
C GLU A 55 5.62 4.53 -11.59
N ASP A 56 4.94 4.04 -10.55
CA ASP A 56 4.06 4.88 -9.76
C ASP A 56 4.85 6.01 -9.07
N GLU A 57 4.16 7.12 -8.75
CA GLU A 57 4.81 8.26 -8.10
C GLU A 57 5.41 7.92 -6.73
N TYR A 58 4.97 6.82 -6.10
CA TYR A 58 5.48 6.37 -4.81
C TYR A 58 6.87 5.73 -4.98
N GLU A 59 7.02 4.81 -5.93
CA GLU A 59 8.25 4.09 -6.21
C GLU A 59 9.32 5.06 -6.72
N LYS A 60 8.97 5.94 -7.68
CA LYS A 60 9.84 7.05 -8.13
C LYS A 60 10.36 7.92 -6.99
N ARG A 61 9.55 8.13 -5.94
CA ARG A 61 9.99 8.90 -4.75
C ARG A 61 10.94 8.08 -3.89
N ILE A 62 10.66 6.80 -3.68
CA ILE A 62 11.53 5.91 -2.92
C ILE A 62 12.90 5.78 -3.59
N GLU A 63 12.96 5.62 -4.91
CA GLU A 63 14.23 5.57 -5.64
C GLU A 63 15.08 6.83 -5.40
N ARG A 64 14.46 8.02 -5.49
CA ARG A 64 15.13 9.30 -5.23
C ARG A 64 15.65 9.45 -3.80
N THR A 65 15.12 8.69 -2.84
CA THR A 65 15.59 8.73 -1.45
C THR A 65 16.91 8.01 -1.25
N GLY A 66 17.31 7.13 -2.18
CA GLY A 66 18.48 6.26 -2.03
C GLY A 66 18.31 5.13 -1.01
N CYS A 67 17.06 4.80 -0.65
CA CYS A 67 16.71 3.76 0.34
C CYS A 67 15.77 2.69 -0.26
N ALA A 68 15.79 2.51 -1.59
CA ALA A 68 14.92 1.57 -2.29
C ALA A 68 15.14 0.11 -1.84
N VAL A 69 16.39 -0.29 -1.61
CA VAL A 69 16.72 -1.65 -1.16
C VAL A 69 16.10 -1.97 0.21
N GLU A 70 16.24 -1.06 1.18
CA GLU A 70 15.63 -1.26 2.50
C GLU A 70 14.10 -1.19 2.45
N ASN A 71 13.53 -0.40 1.55
CA ASN A 71 12.08 -0.37 1.30
C ASN A 71 11.59 -1.70 0.70
N GLU A 72 12.28 -2.23 -0.32
CA GLU A 72 11.95 -3.53 -0.93
C GLU A 72 12.05 -4.66 0.10
N ALA A 73 13.11 -4.68 0.92
CA ALA A 73 13.26 -5.66 2.00
C ALA A 73 12.09 -5.60 3.01
N LEU A 74 11.59 -4.40 3.31
CA LEU A 74 10.42 -4.23 4.17
C LEU A 74 9.13 -4.74 3.49
N GLN A 75 8.93 -4.42 2.21
CA GLN A 75 7.79 -4.91 1.42
C GLN A 75 7.79 -6.44 1.31
N LEU A 76 8.95 -7.04 1.02
CA LEU A 76 9.12 -8.50 0.95
C LEU A 76 8.84 -9.16 2.29
N CYS A 77 9.35 -8.61 3.40
CA CYS A 77 9.05 -9.14 4.72
C CYS A 77 7.54 -9.15 5.01
N TYR A 78 6.83 -8.07 4.65
CA TYR A 78 5.38 -8.02 4.80
C TYR A 78 4.66 -8.96 3.83
N ALA A 79 5.14 -9.10 2.60
CA ALA A 79 4.57 -10.03 1.63
C ALA A 79 4.70 -11.50 2.08
N GLU A 80 5.78 -11.85 2.78
CA GLU A 80 5.99 -13.20 3.32
C GLU A 80 5.18 -13.46 4.60
N LYS A 81 5.18 -12.49 5.54
CA LYS A 81 4.63 -12.70 6.90
C LYS A 81 3.21 -12.19 7.07
N HIS A 82 2.80 -11.22 6.25
CA HIS A 82 1.57 -10.44 6.39
C HIS A 82 1.39 -9.78 7.77
N ASP A 83 2.48 -9.57 8.51
CA ASP A 83 2.50 -8.90 9.81
C ASP A 83 3.69 -7.93 9.89
N TRP A 84 3.40 -6.63 9.87
CA TRP A 84 4.40 -5.58 9.95
C TRP A 84 5.16 -5.58 11.29
N ARG A 85 4.57 -6.12 12.37
CA ARG A 85 5.25 -6.22 13.68
C ARG A 85 6.38 -7.25 13.63
N ALA A 86 6.21 -8.29 12.83
CA ALA A 86 7.24 -9.30 12.57
C ALA A 86 8.35 -8.82 11.62
N CYS A 87 8.23 -7.59 11.09
CA CYS A 87 9.19 -6.94 10.19
C CYS A 87 9.94 -5.77 10.85
N LYS A 88 10.00 -5.76 12.18
CA LYS A 88 10.66 -4.71 12.96
C LYS A 88 12.10 -4.44 12.49
N ASP A 89 12.88 -5.48 12.23
CA ASP A 89 14.28 -5.34 11.81
C ASP A 89 14.40 -4.67 10.43
N ALA A 90 13.56 -5.05 9.46
CA ALA A 90 13.51 -4.41 8.14
C ALA A 90 13.05 -2.95 8.24
N MET A 91 12.12 -2.66 9.14
CA MET A 91 11.64 -1.31 9.40
C MET A 91 12.73 -0.44 10.05
N GLU A 92 13.51 -0.99 10.98
CA GLU A 92 14.66 -0.29 11.58
C GLU A 92 15.76 -0.01 10.53
N ALA A 93 16.07 -0.97 9.66
CA ALA A 93 17.00 -0.78 8.55
C ALA A 93 16.56 0.36 7.61
N PHE A 94 15.28 0.38 7.21
CA PHE A 94 14.75 1.46 6.38
C PHE A 94 14.83 2.82 7.08
N ARG A 95 14.46 2.91 8.36
CA ARG A 95 14.56 4.14 9.14
C ARG A 95 16.00 4.63 9.29
N ASP A 96 16.95 3.73 9.43
CA ASP A 96 18.36 4.11 9.53
C ASP A 96 18.95 4.54 8.18
N CYS A 97 18.54 3.92 7.07
CA CYS A 97 18.82 4.47 5.74
C CYS A 97 18.24 5.88 5.59
N TRP A 98 16.97 6.06 5.95
CA TRP A 98 16.27 7.32 5.82
C TRP A 98 16.99 8.48 6.55
N LYS A 99 17.47 8.23 7.77
CA LYS A 99 18.27 9.18 8.54
C LYS A 99 19.62 9.47 7.88
N ARG A 100 20.34 8.44 7.41
CA ARG A 100 21.66 8.58 6.78
C ARG A 100 21.59 9.43 5.51
N ASN A 101 20.50 9.30 4.76
CA ASN A 101 20.28 10.03 3.50
C ASN A 101 19.64 11.41 3.72
N GLY A 102 19.44 11.84 4.97
CA GLY A 102 18.95 13.17 5.28
C GLY A 102 17.45 13.38 4.98
N ASN A 103 16.68 12.31 4.79
CA ASN A 103 15.26 12.39 4.45
C ASN A 103 14.37 12.73 5.67
N VAL A 104 14.95 13.15 6.79
CA VAL A 104 14.24 13.46 8.03
C VAL A 104 13.19 14.56 7.79
N GLN A 105 11.93 14.27 8.12
CA GLN A 105 10.88 15.29 8.05
C GLN A 105 11.07 16.26 9.21
N THR A 106 11.31 17.53 8.88
CA THR A 106 11.23 18.64 9.82
C THR A 106 9.79 19.13 9.83
N GLU A 107 9.09 18.98 10.95
CA GLU A 107 7.72 19.47 11.16
C GLU A 107 7.64 21.00 11.31
#